data_AF-A0A923EMU2-F1
#
_entry.id   AF-A0A923EMU2-F1
#
_cell.length_a   1.000
_cell.length_b   1.000
_cell.length_c   1.000
_cell.angle_alpha   90.00
_cell.angle_beta   90.00
_cell.angle_gamma   90.00
#
_symmetry.space_group_name_H-M   'P 1'
#
loop_
_entity.id
_entity.type
_entity.pdbx_description
1 polymer ?
#
loop_
_entity_poly.entity_id
_entity_poly.type
_entity_poly.pdbx_seq_one_letter_code
_entity_poly.pdbx_strand_id
1 'polypeptide(L)'
;MTLTPLTAVTPIDGRYRRATAALSDYFSEGALIRYRVRVEIEYFIALCRLPLPQLAKVDSAVFDGLREIYHSFSMDDAAKIKEIEKTTNHDVKAVEYFVKEKFDELSLSPYKEFIHFGLTSQDINNTAVPLSLKEAWRTVMLPALEATVADLTTKARAWKPVPMLARTHGQPASPTRLGKEIYVFV
;
A
#
# COMPACT_ATOMS: atom_id res chain seq x y z
N MET A 1 20.54 -13.87 -15.06
CA MET A 1 19.23 -14.46 -15.42
C MET A 1 18.16 -13.40 -15.17
N THR A 2 17.17 -13.26 -16.04
CA THR A 2 16.04 -12.33 -15.82
C THR A 2 15.11 -12.86 -14.73
N LEU A 3 14.50 -11.96 -13.97
CA LEU A 3 13.50 -12.33 -12.97
C LEU A 3 12.23 -12.83 -13.66
N THR A 4 11.80 -14.05 -13.31
CA THR A 4 10.58 -14.72 -13.75
C THR A 4 10.00 -15.49 -12.56
N PRO A 5 8.75 -15.97 -12.61
CA PRO A 5 8.22 -16.79 -11.52
C PRO A 5 9.03 -18.07 -11.23
N LEU A 6 9.76 -18.62 -12.21
CA LEU A 6 10.60 -19.81 -12.04
C LEU A 6 12.01 -19.49 -11.51
N THR A 7 12.49 -18.27 -11.72
CA THR A 7 13.82 -17.82 -11.26
C THR A 7 13.75 -16.97 -9.99
N ALA A 8 12.55 -16.67 -9.49
CA ALA A 8 12.35 -15.94 -8.25
C ALA A 8 12.87 -16.73 -7.04
N VAL A 9 13.60 -16.04 -6.15
CA VAL A 9 14.15 -16.65 -4.92
C VAL A 9 13.02 -16.94 -3.91
N THR A 10 12.08 -16.02 -3.77
CA THR A 10 10.92 -16.19 -2.88
C THR A 10 9.71 -16.75 -3.65
N PRO A 11 8.98 -17.71 -3.07
CA PRO A 11 7.77 -18.24 -3.72
C PRO A 11 6.63 -17.22 -3.74
N ILE A 12 6.70 -16.14 -2.94
CA ILE A 12 5.72 -15.03 -2.96
C ILE A 12 5.68 -14.39 -4.36
N ASP A 13 6.83 -14.22 -5.00
CA ASP A 13 6.95 -13.65 -6.34
C ASP A 13 7.04 -14.70 -7.46
N GLY A 14 7.14 -15.97 -7.06
CA GLY A 14 7.19 -17.13 -7.96
C GLY A 14 5.92 -17.98 -7.90
N ARG A 15 6.04 -19.15 -7.28
CA ARG A 15 4.99 -20.18 -7.18
C ARG A 15 3.61 -19.64 -6.77
N TYR A 16 3.58 -18.67 -5.86
CA TYR A 16 2.34 -18.12 -5.28
C TYR A 16 1.97 -16.76 -5.82
N ARG A 17 2.66 -16.26 -6.87
CA ARG A 17 2.41 -14.92 -7.44
C ARG A 17 0.95 -14.69 -7.78
N ARG A 18 0.24 -15.73 -8.26
CA ARG A 18 -1.20 -15.64 -8.56
C ARG A 18 -2.04 -15.22 -7.34
N ALA A 19 -1.66 -15.64 -6.13
CA ALA A 19 -2.38 -15.31 -4.90
C ALA A 19 -1.92 -13.97 -4.28
N THR A 20 -0.70 -13.53 -4.59
CA THR A 20 -0.05 -12.39 -3.93
C THR A 20 0.10 -11.18 -4.86
N ALA A 21 -0.22 -11.29 -6.16
CA ALA A 21 0.01 -10.23 -7.15
C ALA A 21 -0.60 -8.88 -6.74
N ALA A 22 -1.82 -8.86 -6.21
CA ALA A 22 -2.47 -7.63 -5.76
C ALA A 22 -1.70 -6.91 -4.63
N LEU A 23 -0.88 -7.62 -3.87
CA LEU A 23 -0.07 -7.04 -2.80
C LEU A 23 1.14 -6.25 -3.33
N SER A 24 1.57 -6.47 -4.57
CA SER A 24 2.67 -5.66 -5.13
C SER A 24 2.30 -4.20 -5.32
N ASP A 25 1.01 -3.88 -5.42
CA ASP A 25 0.54 -2.50 -5.47
C ASP A 25 0.69 -1.76 -4.14
N TYR A 26 1.09 -2.46 -3.07
CA TYR A 26 1.26 -1.90 -1.73
C TYR A 26 2.66 -2.08 -1.16
N PHE A 27 3.31 -3.22 -1.47
CA PHE A 27 4.55 -3.65 -0.81
C PHE A 27 5.73 -3.85 -1.76
N SER A 28 5.57 -3.64 -3.07
CA SER A 28 6.73 -3.57 -3.96
C SER A 28 7.53 -2.27 -3.73
N GLU A 29 8.77 -2.24 -4.19
CA GLU A 29 9.57 -1.01 -4.17
C GLU A 29 8.91 0.12 -4.98
N GLY A 30 8.35 -0.20 -6.16
CA GLY A 30 7.58 0.77 -6.97
C GLY A 30 6.36 1.33 -6.23
N ALA A 31 5.65 0.48 -5.47
CA ALA A 31 4.56 0.95 -4.62
C ALA A 31 5.06 1.84 -3.48
N LEU A 32 6.13 1.45 -2.78
CA LEU A 32 6.73 2.27 -1.72
C LEU A 32 7.12 3.65 -2.23
N ILE A 33 7.76 3.72 -3.39
CA ILE A 33 8.10 4.98 -4.05
C ILE A 33 6.84 5.81 -4.34
N ARG A 34 5.79 5.21 -4.91
CA ARG A 34 4.51 5.91 -5.16
C ARG A 34 3.90 6.49 -3.88
N TYR A 35 3.91 5.74 -2.78
CA TYR A 35 3.40 6.25 -1.49
C TYR A 35 4.27 7.38 -0.93
N ARG A 36 5.59 7.32 -1.09
CA ARG A 36 6.50 8.41 -0.68
C ARG A 36 6.21 9.69 -1.48
N VAL A 37 6.06 9.57 -2.79
CA VAL A 37 5.66 10.69 -3.68
C VAL A 37 4.32 11.29 -3.23
N ARG A 38 3.33 10.44 -2.92
CA ARG A 38 2.03 10.90 -2.39
C ARG A 38 2.17 11.69 -1.10
N VAL A 39 2.98 11.22 -0.15
CA VAL A 39 3.19 11.91 1.13
C VAL A 39 3.86 13.27 0.92
N GLU A 40 4.91 13.35 0.11
CA GLU A 40 5.59 14.62 -0.22
C GLU A 40 4.62 15.65 -0.82
N ILE A 41 3.81 15.21 -1.79
CA ILE A 41 2.84 16.08 -2.47
C ILE A 41 1.76 16.57 -1.50
N GLU A 42 1.14 15.66 -0.73
CA GLU A 42 0.10 16.04 0.23
C GLU A 42 0.66 16.90 1.36
N TYR A 43 1.93 16.72 1.74
CA TYR A 43 2.62 17.59 2.68
C TYR A 43 2.78 19.02 2.12
N PHE A 44 3.26 19.17 0.87
CA PHE A 44 3.35 20.49 0.24
C PHE A 44 1.97 21.17 0.12
N ILE A 45 0.93 20.43 -0.27
CA ILE A 45 -0.45 20.94 -0.31
C ILE A 45 -0.90 21.40 1.09
N ALA A 46 -0.56 20.64 2.14
CA ALA A 46 -0.85 21.03 3.51
C ALA A 46 -0.11 22.32 3.92
N LEU A 47 1.16 22.48 3.54
CA LEU A 47 1.92 23.72 3.76
C LEU A 47 1.28 24.93 3.08
N CYS A 48 0.76 24.77 1.85
CA CYS A 48 0.07 25.84 1.13
C CYS A 48 -1.23 26.30 1.81
N ARG A 49 -1.82 25.47 2.68
CA ARG A 49 -3.02 25.82 3.47
C ARG A 49 -2.68 26.56 4.76
N LEU A 50 -1.41 26.60 5.16
CA LEU A 50 -0.95 27.40 6.29
C LEU A 50 -0.68 28.84 5.83
N PRO A 51 -0.75 29.85 6.73
CA PRO A 51 -0.49 31.25 6.41
C PRO A 51 1.03 31.53 6.27
N LEU A 52 1.72 30.76 5.43
CA LEU A 52 3.15 30.91 5.13
C LEU A 52 3.33 31.97 4.04
N PRO A 53 4.00 33.11 4.31
CA PRO A 53 4.13 34.20 3.35
C PRO A 53 4.76 33.77 2.01
N GLN A 54 5.67 32.81 2.04
CA GLN A 54 6.37 32.29 0.85
C GLN A 54 5.48 31.45 -0.05
N LEU A 55 4.42 30.84 0.49
CA LEU A 55 3.47 30.00 -0.24
C LEU A 55 2.11 30.68 -0.49
N ALA A 56 1.91 31.90 0.04
CA ALA A 56 0.65 32.64 -0.07
C ALA A 56 0.21 32.94 -1.51
N LYS A 57 1.11 32.82 -2.49
CA LYS A 57 0.86 33.04 -3.92
C LYS A 57 0.60 31.75 -4.71
N VAL A 58 0.62 30.58 -4.07
CA VAL A 58 0.29 29.31 -4.72
C VAL A 58 -1.22 29.26 -4.93
N ASP A 59 -1.65 29.17 -6.19
CA ASP A 59 -3.07 29.00 -6.52
C ASP A 59 -3.50 27.56 -6.23
N SER A 60 -4.58 27.39 -5.45
CA SER A 60 -5.18 26.08 -5.16
C SER A 60 -5.60 25.29 -6.40
N ALA A 61 -5.78 25.94 -7.56
CA ALA A 61 -6.07 25.28 -8.84
C ALA A 61 -4.98 24.27 -9.26
N VAL A 62 -3.75 24.40 -8.77
CA VAL A 62 -2.65 23.46 -9.10
C VAL A 62 -2.72 22.16 -8.30
N PHE A 63 -3.54 22.10 -7.24
CA PHE A 63 -3.54 20.95 -6.32
C PHE A 63 -3.99 19.65 -7.00
N ASP A 64 -4.93 19.71 -7.93
CA ASP A 64 -5.35 18.51 -8.65
C ASP A 64 -4.26 18.03 -9.62
N GLY A 65 -3.55 18.94 -10.29
CA GLY A 65 -2.37 18.61 -11.10
C GLY A 65 -1.23 18.00 -10.27
N LEU A 66 -1.03 18.48 -9.04
CA LEU A 66 -0.09 17.88 -8.10
C LEU A 66 -0.52 16.46 -7.70
N ARG A 67 -1.79 16.25 -7.36
CA ARG A 67 -2.29 14.91 -7.00
C ARG A 67 -2.21 13.93 -8.16
N GLU A 68 -2.37 14.41 -9.38
CA GLU A 68 -2.27 13.57 -10.57
C GLU A 68 -0.92 12.86 -10.66
N ILE A 69 0.18 13.48 -10.19
CA ILE A 69 1.52 12.88 -10.17
C ILE A 69 1.53 11.50 -9.49
N TYR A 70 0.81 11.33 -8.36
CA TYR A 70 0.76 10.04 -7.68
C TYR A 70 -0.45 9.18 -8.11
N HIS A 71 -1.50 9.78 -8.68
CA HIS A 71 -2.65 9.04 -9.24
C HIS A 71 -2.30 8.34 -10.55
N SER A 72 -1.52 8.98 -11.43
CA SER A 72 -1.04 8.43 -12.70
C SER A 72 0.37 7.83 -12.61
N PHE A 73 0.89 7.61 -11.41
CA PHE A 73 2.27 7.15 -11.20
C PHE A 73 2.52 5.81 -11.89
N SER A 74 3.56 5.78 -12.72
CA SER A 74 3.91 4.63 -13.56
C SER A 74 5.16 3.90 -13.06
N MET A 75 5.43 2.71 -13.60
CA MET A 75 6.70 2.01 -13.33
C MET A 75 7.90 2.70 -14.00
N ASP A 76 7.67 3.51 -15.04
CA ASP A 76 8.71 4.32 -15.66
C ASP A 76 9.12 5.47 -14.72
N ASP A 77 8.17 6.05 -13.98
CA ASP A 77 8.47 7.03 -12.92
C ASP A 77 9.29 6.40 -11.79
N ALA A 78 8.92 5.17 -11.36
CA ALA A 78 9.70 4.43 -10.39
C ALA A 78 11.13 4.16 -10.89
N ALA A 79 11.29 3.73 -12.15
CA ALA A 79 12.58 3.52 -12.78
C ALA A 79 13.41 4.82 -12.82
N LYS A 80 12.79 5.95 -13.16
CA LYS A 80 13.43 7.27 -13.15
C LYS A 80 13.94 7.65 -11.75
N ILE A 81 13.15 7.40 -10.70
CA ILE A 81 13.59 7.62 -9.31
C ILE A 81 14.78 6.72 -8.97
N LYS A 82 14.79 5.46 -9.39
CA LYS A 82 15.95 4.57 -9.21
C LYS A 82 17.19 5.07 -9.96
N GLU A 83 17.05 5.69 -11.12
CA GLU A 83 18.18 6.32 -11.82
C GLU A 83 18.74 7.51 -11.03
N ILE A 84 17.89 8.37 -10.48
CA ILE A 84 18.30 9.48 -9.61
C ILE A 84 18.98 8.95 -8.33
N GLU A 85 18.47 7.84 -7.78
CA GLU A 85 19.03 7.18 -6.61
C GLU A 85 20.48 6.73 -6.82
N LYS A 86 20.87 6.33 -8.03
CA LYS A 86 22.27 5.96 -8.33
C LYS A 86 23.24 7.12 -8.10
N THR A 87 22.80 8.36 -8.28
CA THR A 87 23.63 9.54 -8.03
C THR A 87 23.56 9.99 -6.57
N THR A 88 22.38 9.94 -5.95
CA THR A 88 22.17 10.43 -4.58
C THR A 88 22.56 9.41 -3.50
N ASN A 89 22.58 8.11 -3.85
CA ASN A 89 22.72 6.98 -2.95
C ASN A 89 21.72 7.02 -1.77
N HIS A 90 20.56 7.64 -1.99
CA HIS A 90 19.51 7.81 -0.99
C HIS A 90 18.13 7.88 -1.64
N ASP A 91 17.28 6.92 -1.32
CA ASP A 91 15.95 6.71 -1.90
C ASP A 91 14.96 7.89 -1.71
N VAL A 92 14.81 8.41 -0.49
CA VAL A 92 13.94 9.57 -0.22
C VAL A 92 14.46 10.81 -0.93
N LYS A 93 15.78 11.01 -0.96
CA LYS A 93 16.35 12.15 -1.70
C LYS A 93 16.05 12.06 -3.20
N ALA A 94 16.08 10.87 -3.77
CA ALA A 94 15.72 10.65 -5.16
C ALA A 94 14.24 10.98 -5.44
N VAL A 95 13.34 10.67 -4.50
CA VAL A 95 11.93 11.09 -4.56
C VAL A 95 11.81 12.62 -4.56
N GLU A 96 12.54 13.32 -3.69
CA GLU A 96 12.52 14.80 -3.67
C GLU A 96 12.91 15.40 -5.03
N TYR A 97 13.98 14.91 -5.64
CA TYR A 97 14.43 15.36 -6.97
C TYR A 97 13.38 15.10 -8.05
N PHE A 98 12.77 13.92 -8.06
CA PHE A 98 11.69 13.61 -8.99
C PHE A 98 10.49 14.56 -8.83
N VAL A 99 10.08 14.83 -7.58
CA VAL A 99 8.97 15.77 -7.32
C VAL A 99 9.34 17.19 -7.74
N LYS A 100 10.60 17.62 -7.52
CA LYS A 100 11.10 18.92 -8.01
C LYS A 100 11.00 19.05 -9.53
N GLU A 101 11.35 18.01 -10.28
CA GLU A 101 11.20 18.00 -11.74
C GLU A 101 9.72 18.10 -12.16
N LYS A 102 8.81 17.41 -11.46
CA LYS A 102 7.36 17.55 -11.69
C LYS A 102 6.81 18.93 -11.35
N PHE A 103 7.39 19.62 -10.39
CA PHE A 103 7.02 21.01 -10.08
C PHE A 103 7.43 21.96 -11.20
N ASP A 104 8.56 21.72 -11.86
CA ASP A 104 8.98 22.52 -13.00
C ASP A 104 7.99 22.40 -14.18
N GLU A 105 7.46 21.19 -14.42
CA GLU A 105 6.40 20.94 -15.43
C GLU A 105 5.09 21.71 -15.12
N LEU A 106 4.80 21.95 -13.84
CA LEU A 106 3.59 22.63 -13.36
C LEU A 106 3.77 24.13 -13.12
N SER A 107 4.89 24.73 -13.55
CA SER A 107 5.23 26.15 -13.28
C SER A 107 5.30 26.50 -11.78
N LEU A 108 5.66 25.52 -10.94
CA LEU A 108 5.83 25.66 -9.49
C LEU A 108 7.31 25.77 -9.08
N SER A 109 8.22 25.99 -10.03
CA SER A 109 9.66 26.12 -9.78
C SER A 109 10.04 27.07 -8.62
N PRO A 110 9.38 28.22 -8.40
CA PRO A 110 9.70 29.11 -7.28
C PRO A 110 9.48 28.48 -5.89
N TYR A 111 8.65 27.44 -5.81
CA TYR A 111 8.24 26.81 -4.56
C TYR A 111 8.92 25.45 -4.32
N LYS A 112 9.76 24.98 -5.24
CA LYS A 112 10.34 23.63 -5.21
C LYS A 112 11.23 23.35 -4.00
N GLU A 113 11.80 24.38 -3.38
CA GLU A 113 12.59 24.25 -2.14
C GLU A 113 11.72 24.04 -0.89
N PHE A 114 10.39 24.07 -1.02
CA PHE A 114 9.46 23.65 0.02
C PHE A 114 9.09 22.15 -0.03
N ILE A 115 9.55 21.43 -1.07
CA ILE A 115 9.47 19.96 -1.09
C ILE A 115 10.37 19.43 0.03
N HIS A 116 9.85 18.53 0.85
CA HIS A 116 10.52 18.01 2.05
C HIS A 116 10.91 19.07 3.11
N PHE A 117 10.26 20.24 3.12
CA PHE A 117 10.61 21.33 4.04
C PHE A 117 10.50 20.93 5.51
N GLY A 118 11.62 20.96 6.23
CA GLY A 118 11.66 20.67 7.67
C GLY A 118 11.38 19.21 8.03
N LEU A 119 11.31 18.32 7.04
CA LEU A 119 11.09 16.90 7.26
C LEU A 119 12.41 16.14 7.40
N THR A 120 12.31 14.97 8.02
CA THR A 120 13.30 13.90 7.90
C THR A 120 12.74 12.76 7.04
N SER A 121 13.62 11.94 6.46
CA SER A 121 13.24 10.74 5.70
C SER A 121 12.24 9.83 6.43
N GLN A 122 12.27 9.83 7.77
CA GLN A 122 11.35 9.03 8.59
C GLN A 122 9.94 9.60 8.65
N ASP A 123 9.72 10.90 8.47
CA ASP A 123 8.37 11.46 8.39
C ASP A 123 7.66 10.93 7.14
N ILE A 124 8.41 10.77 6.06
CA ILE A 124 7.91 10.17 4.82
C ILE A 124 7.70 8.66 5.00
N ASN A 125 8.71 7.92 5.46
CA ASN A 125 8.63 6.46 5.58
C ASN A 125 7.54 6.00 6.56
N ASN A 126 7.48 6.62 7.74
CA ASN A 126 6.52 6.27 8.78
C ASN A 126 5.11 6.81 8.52
N THR A 127 4.91 7.51 7.40
CA THR A 127 3.57 7.85 6.90
C THR A 127 3.20 6.97 5.69
N ALA A 128 4.13 6.78 4.76
CA ALA A 128 3.94 5.97 3.55
C ALA A 128 3.66 4.49 3.86
N VAL A 129 4.43 3.89 4.77
CA VAL A 129 4.28 2.47 5.11
C VAL A 129 2.97 2.17 5.85
N PRO A 130 2.58 2.92 6.90
CA PRO A 130 1.28 2.71 7.53
C PRO A 130 0.10 2.96 6.58
N LEU A 131 0.24 3.92 5.64
CA LEU A 131 -0.78 4.15 4.62
C LEU A 131 -0.91 2.96 3.66
N SER A 132 0.19 2.41 3.17
CA SER A 132 0.15 1.23 2.29
C SER A 132 -0.41 0.01 3.02
N LEU A 133 -0.07 -0.20 4.30
CA LEU A 133 -0.65 -1.25 5.13
C LEU A 133 -2.16 -1.09 5.29
N LYS A 134 -2.63 0.13 5.57
CA LYS A 134 -4.06 0.44 5.72
C LYS A 134 -4.83 0.17 4.42
N GLU A 135 -4.29 0.59 3.29
CA GLU A 135 -4.96 0.40 1.98
C GLU A 135 -4.90 -1.07 1.53
N ALA A 136 -3.80 -1.79 1.77
CA ALA A 136 -3.70 -3.23 1.52
C ALA A 136 -4.69 -4.02 2.39
N TRP A 137 -4.83 -3.65 3.67
CA TRP A 137 -5.81 -4.27 4.56
C TRP A 137 -7.22 -4.10 4.04
N ARG A 138 -7.61 -2.86 3.73
CA ARG A 138 -8.98 -2.54 3.29
C ARG A 138 -9.34 -3.13 1.93
N THR A 139 -8.38 -3.18 1.01
CA THR A 139 -8.67 -3.50 -0.40
C THR A 139 -8.40 -4.97 -0.74
N VAL A 140 -7.52 -5.65 0.00
CA VAL A 140 -7.10 -7.01 -0.31
C VAL A 140 -7.39 -7.97 0.85
N MET A 141 -6.84 -7.69 2.03
CA MET A 141 -6.84 -8.67 3.13
C MET A 141 -8.21 -8.82 3.79
N LEU A 142 -8.89 -7.70 4.08
CA LEU A 142 -10.21 -7.71 4.70
C LEU A 142 -11.26 -8.36 3.80
N PRO A 143 -11.37 -8.04 2.50
CA PRO A 143 -12.30 -8.75 1.61
C PRO A 143 -12.04 -10.27 1.53
N ALA A 144 -10.77 -10.69 1.53
CA ALA A 144 -10.42 -12.12 1.53
C ALA A 144 -10.82 -12.82 2.85
N LEU A 145 -10.63 -12.14 3.98
CA LEU A 145 -11.09 -12.61 5.28
C LEU A 145 -12.62 -12.70 5.34
N GLU A 146 -13.32 -11.65 4.94
CA GLU A 146 -14.79 -11.61 4.90
C GLU A 146 -15.37 -12.70 4.00
N ALA A 147 -14.76 -12.94 2.83
CA ALA A 147 -15.14 -14.04 1.94
C ALA A 147 -14.96 -15.41 2.62
N THR A 148 -13.88 -15.60 3.37
CA THR A 148 -13.62 -16.83 4.13
C THR A 148 -14.67 -17.01 5.23
N VAL A 149 -14.93 -15.96 6.01
CA VAL A 149 -15.95 -15.95 7.07
C VAL A 149 -17.34 -16.23 6.49
N ALA A 150 -17.69 -15.64 5.35
CA ALA A 150 -18.95 -15.87 4.66
C ALA A 150 -19.10 -17.32 4.17
N ASP A 151 -18.03 -17.91 3.62
CA ASP A 151 -18.02 -19.31 3.20
C ASP A 151 -18.19 -20.25 4.40
N LEU A 152 -17.43 -20.04 5.48
CA LEU A 152 -17.56 -20.80 6.72
C LEU A 152 -18.96 -20.66 7.34
N THR A 153 -19.53 -19.45 7.33
CA THR A 153 -20.91 -19.19 7.79
C THR A 153 -21.92 -19.98 6.97
N THR A 154 -21.75 -20.01 5.65
CA THR A 154 -22.62 -20.75 4.73
C THR A 154 -22.56 -22.25 5.03
N LYS A 155 -21.36 -22.81 5.18
CA LYS A 155 -21.16 -24.22 5.53
C LYS A 155 -21.71 -24.56 6.92
N ALA A 156 -21.47 -23.70 7.92
CA ALA A 156 -21.98 -23.86 9.28
C ALA A 156 -23.51 -23.96 9.30
N ARG A 157 -24.20 -23.10 8.54
CA ARG A 157 -25.66 -23.13 8.41
C ARG A 157 -26.14 -24.39 7.70
N ALA A 158 -25.51 -24.77 6.58
CA ALA A 158 -25.85 -25.96 5.81
C ALA A 158 -25.66 -27.26 6.63
N TRP A 159 -24.63 -27.33 7.47
CA TRP A 159 -24.29 -28.50 8.28
C TRP A 159 -24.85 -28.45 9.71
N LYS A 160 -25.72 -27.50 10.02
CA LYS A 160 -26.45 -27.42 11.29
C LYS A 160 -27.22 -28.70 11.67
N PRO A 161 -27.82 -29.48 10.74
CA PRO A 161 -28.53 -30.71 11.11
C PRO A 161 -27.63 -31.95 11.21
N VAL A 162 -26.34 -31.87 10.84
CA VAL A 162 -25.44 -33.03 10.78
C VAL A 162 -24.88 -33.35 12.17
N PRO A 163 -25.28 -34.46 12.83
CA PRO A 163 -24.67 -34.88 14.09
C PRO A 163 -23.25 -35.37 13.88
N MET A 164 -22.37 -35.16 14.87
CA MET A 164 -20.98 -35.61 14.85
C MET A 164 -20.58 -36.10 16.24
N LEU A 165 -19.85 -37.23 16.30
CA LEU A 165 -19.22 -37.68 17.54
C LEU A 165 -18.11 -36.69 17.91
N ALA A 166 -18.26 -35.98 19.03
CA ALA A 166 -17.24 -35.06 19.50
C ALA A 166 -16.03 -35.84 20.03
N ARG A 167 -14.87 -35.17 20.07
CA ARG A 167 -13.65 -35.71 20.67
C ARG A 167 -13.04 -34.71 21.66
N THR A 168 -12.88 -35.12 22.91
CA THR A 168 -12.17 -34.37 23.95
C THR A 168 -10.94 -35.17 24.37
N HIS A 169 -9.77 -34.55 24.41
CA HIS A 169 -8.49 -35.27 24.56
C HIS A 169 -8.32 -36.43 23.54
N GLY A 170 -8.89 -36.25 22.33
CA GLY A 170 -8.91 -37.27 21.28
C GLY A 170 -9.90 -38.42 21.48
N GLN A 171 -10.54 -38.53 22.65
CA GLN A 171 -11.47 -39.62 23.01
C GLN A 171 -12.93 -39.27 22.69
N PRO A 172 -13.77 -40.27 22.35
CA PRO A 172 -15.20 -40.08 22.14
C PRO A 172 -15.89 -39.36 23.31
N ALA A 173 -16.69 -38.35 22.99
CA ALA A 173 -17.45 -37.55 23.95
C ALA A 173 -18.91 -37.37 23.49
N SER A 174 -19.72 -36.67 24.29
CA SER A 174 -21.10 -36.35 23.95
C SER A 174 -21.21 -35.72 22.54
N PRO A 175 -22.15 -36.16 21.69
CA PRO A 175 -22.27 -35.66 20.33
C PRO A 175 -22.43 -34.13 20.23
N THR A 176 -21.91 -33.59 19.13
CA THR A 176 -22.10 -32.20 18.70
C THR A 176 -22.74 -32.18 17.31
N ARG A 177 -22.79 -31.00 16.67
CA ARG A 177 -23.20 -30.83 15.27
C ARG A 177 -22.03 -30.30 14.46
N LEU A 178 -21.77 -30.85 13.29
CA LEU A 178 -20.68 -30.40 12.41
C LEU A 178 -20.78 -28.90 12.13
N GLY A 179 -21.99 -28.41 11.80
CA GLY A 179 -22.23 -26.99 11.58
C GLY A 179 -21.93 -26.12 12.81
N LYS A 180 -22.19 -26.61 14.04
CA LYS A 180 -21.82 -25.89 15.26
C LYS A 180 -20.31 -25.79 15.41
N GLU A 181 -19.56 -26.85 15.10
CA GLU A 181 -18.09 -26.80 15.22
C GLU A 181 -17.45 -25.90 14.17
N ILE A 182 -18.00 -25.80 12.95
CA ILE A 182 -17.54 -24.79 11.98
C ILE A 182 -17.87 -23.37 12.47
N TYR A 183 -19.04 -23.17 13.08
CA TYR A 183 -19.47 -21.87 13.58
C TYR A 183 -18.60 -21.31 14.73
N VAL A 184 -17.82 -22.15 15.43
CA VAL A 184 -16.85 -21.68 16.45
C VAL A 184 -15.78 -20.77 15.84
N PHE A 185 -15.49 -20.91 14.54
CA PHE A 185 -14.47 -20.14 13.82
C PHE A 185 -15.02 -18.91 13.07
N VAL A 186 -16.32 -18.66 13.16
CA VAL A 186 -17.03 -17.52 12.53
C VAL A 186 -17.21 -16.42 13.56
#